data_AF-A0A7S0X1Q7-F1
#
_entry.id   AF-A0A7S0X1Q7-F1
#
_cell.length_a   1.000
_cell.length_b   1.000
_cell.length_c   1.000
_cell.angle_alpha   90.00
_cell.angle_beta   90.00
_cell.angle_gamma   90.00
#
_symmetry.space_group_name_H-M   'P 1'
#
loop_
_entity.id
_entity.type
_entity.pdbx_description
1 polymer ?
#
loop_
_entity_poly.entity_id
_entity_poly.type
_entity_poly.pdbx_seq_one_letter_code
_entity_poly.pdbx_strand_id
1 'polypeptide(L)'
;SESTPLWWAARAVREGRYGGMELATLLLEKDAAVNAVGSDEDGNEGTPLWWAAWAVFNGEEDGLELVKLLLEKDVDVNTVGKAGDGNEGILFEGTLLSVAARAAMQSMEHGATLVRLLVSAGARLGDAEKTEWQGTVDCIMGPLAKRRRITLTQRTTLRDV
;
A
#
# COMPACT_ATOMS: atom_id res chain seq x y z
N SER A 1 -3.24 21.69 10.54
CA SER A 1 -2.94 20.38 9.93
C SER A 1 -1.94 19.68 10.83
N GLU A 2 -2.24 18.45 11.25
CA GLU A 2 -1.36 17.59 12.07
C GLU A 2 -0.34 16.80 11.21
N SER A 3 -0.24 17.12 9.91
CA SER A 3 0.60 16.39 8.96
C SER A 3 2.10 16.58 9.21
N THR A 4 2.84 15.48 9.10
CA THR A 4 4.31 15.47 9.27
C THR A 4 5.04 15.83 7.97
N PRO A 5 6.33 16.19 8.01
CA PRO A 5 7.12 16.38 6.80
C PRO A 5 7.11 15.16 5.87
N LEU A 6 7.15 13.94 6.43
CA LEU A 6 7.11 12.70 5.65
C LEU A 6 5.75 12.50 4.98
N TRP A 7 4.66 12.91 5.65
CA TRP A 7 3.33 12.91 5.07
C TRP A 7 3.26 13.81 3.82
N TRP A 8 3.81 15.02 3.90
CA TRP A 8 3.86 15.94 2.76
C TRP A 8 4.75 15.42 1.62
N ALA A 9 5.86 14.76 1.94
CA ALA A 9 6.71 14.12 0.95
C ALA A 9 5.99 12.97 0.22
N ALA A 10 5.27 12.11 0.95
CA ALA A 10 4.47 11.03 0.36
C ALA A 10 3.31 11.57 -0.50
N ARG A 11 2.68 12.66 -0.08
CA ARG A 11 1.68 13.36 -0.90
C ARG A 11 2.29 13.96 -2.16
N ALA A 12 3.49 14.53 -2.08
CA ALA A 12 4.20 15.04 -3.25
C ALA A 12 4.48 13.92 -4.27
N VAL A 13 4.84 12.71 -3.80
CA VAL A 13 4.98 11.52 -4.64
C VAL A 13 3.66 11.11 -5.29
N ARG A 14 2.54 11.11 -4.55
CA ARG A 14 1.20 10.86 -5.14
C ARG A 14 0.85 11.81 -6.29
N GLU A 15 1.31 13.05 -6.19
CA GLU A 15 1.01 14.11 -7.15
C GLU A 15 2.07 14.21 -8.27
N GLY A 16 3.03 13.28 -8.34
CA GLY A 16 4.09 13.26 -9.34
C GLY A 16 5.03 14.48 -9.24
N ARG A 17 5.16 15.08 -8.05
CA ARG A 17 6.01 16.28 -7.88
C ARG A 17 7.48 15.89 -7.75
N TYR A 18 8.31 16.53 -8.56
CA TYR A 18 9.78 16.45 -8.48
C TYR A 18 10.29 16.69 -7.05
N GLY A 19 11.24 15.87 -6.60
CA GLY A 19 11.83 16.00 -5.27
C GLY A 19 11.05 15.29 -4.16
N GLY A 20 9.84 14.78 -4.42
CA GLY A 20 9.02 14.11 -3.42
C GLY A 20 9.69 12.84 -2.88
N MET A 21 10.23 12.02 -3.78
CA MET A 21 10.89 10.77 -3.43
C MET A 21 12.22 11.00 -2.70
N GLU A 22 13.02 11.95 -3.15
CA GLU A 22 14.28 12.35 -2.52
C GLU A 22 14.05 12.91 -1.11
N LEU A 23 13.02 13.75 -0.95
CA LEU A 23 12.64 14.28 0.35
C LEU A 23 12.15 13.17 1.29
N ALA A 24 11.30 12.26 0.81
CA ALA A 24 10.82 11.13 1.60
C ALA A 24 11.98 10.25 2.07
N THR A 25 12.93 9.93 1.18
CA THR A 25 14.13 9.16 1.49
C THR A 25 14.97 9.84 2.57
N LEU A 26 15.27 11.14 2.40
CA LEU A 26 16.02 11.91 3.39
C LEU A 26 15.34 11.92 4.76
N LEU A 27 14.01 12.04 4.80
CA LEU A 27 13.25 12.04 6.05
C LEU A 27 13.28 10.66 6.73
N LEU A 28 13.21 9.58 5.96
CA LEU A 28 13.32 8.21 6.46
C LEU A 28 14.73 7.89 7.00
N GLU A 29 15.78 8.50 6.45
CA GLU A 29 17.14 8.46 6.99
C GLU A 29 17.30 9.23 8.31
N LYS A 30 16.39 10.17 8.59
CA LYS A 30 16.34 10.96 9.82
C LYS A 30 15.30 10.46 10.82
N ASP A 31 14.89 9.20 10.69
CA ASP A 31 13.93 8.53 11.58
C ASP A 31 12.60 9.29 11.72
N ALA A 32 12.13 9.89 10.62
CA ALA A 32 10.82 10.54 10.60
C ALA A 32 9.69 9.57 11.01
N ALA A 33 8.67 10.10 11.69
CA ALA A 33 7.52 9.31 12.14
C ALA A 33 6.73 8.74 10.95
N VAL A 34 6.82 7.41 10.76
CA VAL A 34 6.25 6.70 9.58
C VAL A 34 4.76 6.37 9.70
N ASN A 35 4.23 6.30 10.93
CA ASN A 35 2.82 5.96 11.19
C ASN A 35 1.94 7.19 11.48
N ALA A 36 2.49 8.40 11.33
CA ALA A 36 1.73 9.61 11.59
C ALA A 36 0.62 9.77 10.54
N VAL A 37 -0.62 9.83 11.01
CA VAL A 37 -1.77 10.16 10.17
C VAL A 37 -1.83 11.68 10.03
N GLY A 38 -1.84 12.15 8.78
CA GLY A 38 -2.00 13.58 8.48
C GLY A 38 -3.26 13.81 7.67
N SER A 39 -3.69 15.08 7.64
CA SER A 39 -4.85 15.53 6.88
C SER A 39 -4.66 16.94 6.30
N ASP A 40 -5.40 17.22 5.23
CA ASP A 40 -5.50 18.54 4.62
C ASP A 40 -6.90 19.16 4.73
N GLU A 41 -7.04 20.37 4.21
CA GLU A 41 -8.28 21.15 4.25
C GLU A 41 -9.37 20.58 3.32
N ASP A 42 -9.00 19.72 2.37
CA ASP A 42 -9.92 19.05 1.45
C ASP A 42 -10.48 17.74 2.03
N GLY A 43 -10.13 17.41 3.29
CA GLY A 43 -10.56 16.20 3.98
C GLY A 43 -9.79 14.94 3.58
N ASN A 44 -8.70 15.09 2.81
CA ASN A 44 -7.81 13.97 2.54
C ASN A 44 -7.08 13.59 3.82
N GLU A 45 -6.98 12.29 4.10
CA GLU A 45 -6.39 11.76 5.33
C GLU A 45 -5.62 10.46 5.05
N GLY A 46 -4.53 10.22 5.75
CA GLY A 46 -3.85 8.92 5.68
C GLY A 46 -2.44 8.95 6.26
N THR A 47 -1.81 7.78 6.28
CA THR A 47 -0.38 7.64 6.61
C THR A 47 0.49 7.85 5.36
N PRO A 48 1.80 8.09 5.52
CA PRO A 48 2.74 8.08 4.40
C PRO A 48 2.67 6.81 3.54
N LEU A 49 2.50 5.64 4.17
CA LEU A 49 2.35 4.37 3.45
C LEU A 49 1.06 4.33 2.63
N TRP A 50 -0.04 4.86 3.18
CA TRP A 50 -1.30 4.96 2.47
C TRP A 50 -1.20 5.87 1.24
N TRP A 51 -0.51 7.01 1.36
CA TRP A 51 -0.25 7.89 0.23
C TRP A 51 0.64 7.26 -0.83
N ALA A 52 1.66 6.50 -0.44
CA ALA A 52 2.51 5.77 -1.38
C ALA A 52 1.73 4.69 -2.15
N ALA A 53 0.81 3.98 -1.48
CA ALA A 53 -0.10 3.05 -2.15
C ALA A 53 -1.07 3.77 -3.09
N TRP A 54 -1.56 4.95 -2.71
CA TRP A 54 -2.41 5.78 -3.57
C TRP A 54 -1.64 6.31 -4.79
N ALA A 55 -0.36 6.62 -4.66
CA ALA A 55 0.51 6.99 -5.77
C ALA A 55 0.58 5.87 -6.82
N VAL A 56 0.68 4.60 -6.39
CA VAL A 56 0.59 3.44 -7.30
C VAL A 56 -0.78 3.37 -7.98
N PHE A 57 -1.86 3.65 -7.25
CA PHE A 57 -3.20 3.73 -7.85
C PHE A 57 -3.30 4.84 -8.90
N ASN A 58 -2.64 5.97 -8.70
CA ASN A 58 -2.56 7.06 -9.68
C ASN A 58 -1.64 6.76 -10.87
N GLY A 59 -0.81 5.71 -10.78
CA GLY A 59 0.16 5.35 -11.82
C GLY A 59 1.49 6.10 -11.69
N GLU A 60 1.81 6.65 -10.52
CA GLU A 60 3.07 7.34 -10.27
C GLU A 60 4.21 6.33 -10.08
N GLU A 61 5.30 6.50 -10.84
CA GLU A 61 6.43 5.57 -10.90
C GLU A 61 7.08 5.34 -9.53
N ASP A 62 7.27 6.42 -8.77
CA ASP A 62 7.91 6.40 -7.44
C ASP A 62 7.04 5.77 -6.34
N GLY A 63 5.74 5.56 -6.60
CA GLY A 63 4.80 5.06 -5.60
C GLY A 63 5.21 3.69 -5.04
N LEU A 64 5.59 2.76 -5.91
CA LEU A 64 6.01 1.42 -5.47
C LEU A 64 7.35 1.46 -4.73
N GLU A 65 8.27 2.33 -5.13
CA GLU A 65 9.57 2.47 -4.48
C GLU A 65 9.41 3.00 -3.06
N LEU A 66 8.60 4.05 -2.89
CA LEU A 66 8.28 4.60 -1.57
C LEU A 66 7.59 3.57 -0.68
N VAL A 67 6.68 2.75 -1.21
CA VAL A 67 6.06 1.63 -0.46
C VAL A 67 7.14 0.67 0.07
N LYS A 68 8.12 0.28 -0.76
CA LYS A 68 9.17 -0.65 -0.33
C LYS A 68 10.02 -0.05 0.79
N LEU A 69 10.45 1.21 0.65
CA LEU A 69 11.23 1.90 1.69
C LEU A 69 10.47 2.01 3.01
N LEU A 70 9.17 2.31 2.95
CA LEU A 70 8.34 2.40 4.15
C LEU A 70 8.14 1.03 4.82
N LEU A 71 7.99 -0.04 4.05
CA LEU A 71 7.87 -1.41 4.57
C LEU A 71 9.16 -1.93 5.22
N GLU A 72 10.32 -1.32 4.96
CA GLU A 72 11.56 -1.60 5.70
C GLU A 72 11.57 -0.99 7.11
N LYS A 73 10.62 -0.11 7.42
CA LYS A 73 10.42 0.51 8.73
C LYS A 73 9.28 -0.18 9.49
N ASP A 74 9.11 0.16 10.77
CA ASP A 74 8.04 -0.37 11.63
C ASP A 74 6.69 0.32 11.33
N VAL A 75 6.13 0.03 10.15
CA VAL A 75 4.88 0.63 9.66
C VAL A 75 3.65 -0.22 9.97
N ASP A 76 2.54 0.43 10.34
CA ASP A 76 1.24 -0.22 10.39
C ASP A 76 0.63 -0.33 8.98
N VAL A 77 0.48 -1.57 8.51
CA VAL A 77 -0.03 -1.90 7.18
C VAL A 77 -1.55 -2.08 7.11
N ASN A 78 -2.26 -1.94 8.24
CA ASN A 78 -3.72 -2.08 8.29
C ASN A 78 -4.43 -0.72 8.45
N THR A 79 -3.75 0.37 8.10
CA THR A 79 -4.29 1.72 8.17
C THR A 79 -5.33 1.97 7.07
N VAL A 80 -6.27 2.87 7.38
CA VAL A 80 -7.26 3.40 6.45
C VAL A 80 -6.88 4.85 6.11
N GLY A 81 -7.23 5.27 4.90
CA GLY A 81 -7.10 6.65 4.47
C GLY A 81 -8.27 7.07 3.60
N LYS A 82 -8.30 8.37 3.32
CA LYS A 82 -9.35 9.07 2.59
C LYS A 82 -8.70 9.93 1.53
N ALA A 83 -9.08 9.74 0.27
CA ALA A 83 -8.65 10.65 -0.78
C ALA A 83 -9.74 10.86 -1.82
N GLY A 84 -9.76 12.07 -2.39
CA GLY A 84 -10.49 12.32 -3.61
C GLY A 84 -9.90 11.52 -4.77
N ASP A 85 -10.74 10.78 -5.48
CA ASP A 85 -10.35 9.99 -6.66
C ASP A 85 -10.59 10.73 -7.98
N GLY A 86 -10.86 12.04 -7.91
CA GLY A 86 -11.15 12.90 -9.06
C GLY A 86 -12.64 13.03 -9.41
N ASN A 87 -13.53 12.27 -8.77
CA ASN A 87 -14.99 12.37 -9.00
C ASN A 87 -15.70 13.26 -7.97
N GLU A 88 -16.32 14.34 -8.45
CA GLU A 88 -17.45 15.09 -7.85
C GLU A 88 -17.47 15.27 -6.31
N GLY A 89 -16.31 15.43 -5.66
CA GLY A 89 -16.24 15.74 -4.23
C GLY A 89 -16.55 14.58 -3.28
N ILE A 90 -16.59 13.33 -3.77
CA ILE A 90 -16.70 12.15 -2.91
C ILE A 90 -15.29 11.65 -2.59
N LEU A 91 -14.97 11.56 -1.29
CA LEU A 91 -13.74 10.92 -0.84
C LEU A 91 -13.92 9.41 -0.84
N PHE A 92 -13.02 8.69 -1.49
CA PHE A 92 -12.88 7.26 -1.27
C PHE A 92 -12.23 7.05 0.09
N GLU A 93 -12.84 6.21 0.92
CA GLU A 93 -12.28 5.72 2.17
C GLU A 93 -11.95 4.23 2.03
N GLY A 94 -10.73 3.81 2.38
CA GLY A 94 -10.36 2.40 2.29
C GLY A 94 -9.00 2.06 2.89
N THR A 95 -8.81 0.76 3.13
CA THR A 95 -7.54 0.18 3.57
C THR A 95 -6.46 0.26 2.48
N LEU A 96 -5.20 0.17 2.91
CA LEU A 96 -4.06 -0.04 2.01
C LEU A 96 -4.30 -1.16 0.99
N LEU A 97 -4.90 -2.27 1.45
CA LEU A 97 -5.11 -3.45 0.61
C LEU A 97 -6.26 -3.27 -0.39
N SER A 98 -7.32 -2.53 -0.05
CA SER A 98 -8.39 -2.21 -1.01
C SER A 98 -7.90 -1.25 -2.09
N VAL A 99 -7.07 -0.26 -1.75
CA VAL A 99 -6.39 0.62 -2.73
C VAL A 99 -5.53 -0.21 -3.69
N ALA A 100 -4.73 -1.12 -3.17
CA ALA A 100 -3.88 -2.00 -3.98
C ALA A 100 -4.71 -2.94 -4.88
N ALA A 101 -5.80 -3.51 -4.36
CA ALA A 101 -6.70 -4.37 -5.12
C ALA A 101 -7.41 -3.59 -6.23
N ARG A 102 -7.83 -2.35 -5.96
CA ARG A 102 -8.41 -1.43 -6.94
C ARG A 102 -7.40 -1.09 -8.04
N ALA A 103 -6.16 -0.75 -7.68
CA ALA A 103 -5.07 -0.49 -8.63
C ALA A 103 -4.82 -1.71 -9.54
N ALA A 104 -4.75 -2.91 -8.95
CA ALA A 104 -4.57 -4.14 -9.71
C ALA A 104 -5.75 -4.43 -10.66
N MET A 105 -6.99 -4.21 -10.21
CA MET A 105 -8.19 -4.43 -11.04
C MET A 105 -8.26 -3.45 -12.21
N GLN A 106 -7.85 -2.20 -12.00
CA GLN A 106 -7.76 -1.18 -13.06
C GLN A 106 -6.52 -1.35 -13.94
N SER A 107 -5.74 -2.42 -13.74
CA SER A 107 -4.51 -2.72 -14.48
C SER A 107 -3.47 -1.61 -14.39
N MET A 108 -3.44 -0.88 -13.27
CA MET A 108 -2.39 0.09 -12.99
C MET A 108 -1.06 -0.63 -12.86
N GLU A 109 0.01 0.04 -13.31
CA GLU A 109 1.36 -0.46 -13.15
C GLU A 109 1.61 -0.77 -11.67
N HIS A 110 2.34 -1.86 -11.40
CA HIS A 110 2.66 -2.31 -10.05
C HIS A 110 1.49 -2.70 -9.13
N GLY A 111 0.21 -2.55 -9.50
CA GLY A 111 -0.93 -2.86 -8.63
C GLY A 111 -0.91 -4.29 -8.08
N ALA A 112 -0.68 -5.29 -8.94
CA ALA A 112 -0.57 -6.68 -8.49
C ALA A 112 0.66 -6.94 -7.60
N THR A 113 1.75 -6.21 -7.84
CA THR A 113 2.97 -6.28 -7.00
C THR A 113 2.71 -5.67 -5.63
N LEU A 114 2.01 -4.54 -5.58
CA LEU A 114 1.62 -3.89 -4.34
C LEU A 114 0.73 -4.80 -3.48
N VAL A 115 -0.27 -5.47 -4.08
CA VAL A 115 -1.08 -6.48 -3.38
C VAL A 115 -0.20 -7.57 -2.75
N ARG A 116 0.78 -8.10 -3.51
CA ARG A 116 1.68 -9.14 -2.98
C ARG A 116 2.53 -8.65 -1.82
N LEU A 117 3.06 -7.42 -1.91
CA LEU A 117 3.88 -6.83 -0.84
C LEU A 117 3.05 -6.64 0.43
N LEU A 118 1.89 -5.99 0.32
CA LEU A 118 1.03 -5.69 1.47
C LEU A 118 0.50 -6.96 2.15
N VAL A 119 0.03 -7.94 1.38
CA VAL A 119 -0.41 -9.23 1.97
C VAL A 119 0.76 -9.96 2.64
N SER A 120 1.97 -9.90 2.06
CA SER A 120 3.15 -10.50 2.69
C SER A 120 3.57 -9.78 3.97
N ALA A 121 3.32 -8.48 4.06
CA ALA A 121 3.50 -7.67 5.26
C ALA A 121 2.37 -7.84 6.30
N GLY A 122 1.31 -8.59 5.96
CA GLY A 122 0.21 -8.88 6.88
C GLY A 122 -0.98 -7.93 6.78
N ALA A 123 -1.07 -7.12 5.73
CA ALA A 123 -2.24 -6.28 5.46
C ALA A 123 -3.50 -7.13 5.23
N ARG A 124 -4.63 -6.64 5.71
CA ARG A 124 -5.94 -7.31 5.61
C ARG A 124 -6.99 -6.32 5.11
N LEU A 125 -7.96 -6.85 4.36
CA LEU A 125 -9.15 -6.09 4.01
C LEU A 125 -10.05 -5.91 5.23
N GLY A 126 -10.68 -4.74 5.33
CA GLY A 126 -11.79 -4.52 6.26
C GLY A 126 -12.99 -5.39 5.89
N ASP A 127 -13.86 -5.67 6.86
CA ASP A 127 -14.99 -6.58 6.65
C ASP A 127 -15.94 -6.11 5.53
N ALA A 128 -16.17 -4.80 5.44
CA ALA A 128 -16.99 -4.19 4.38
C ALA A 128 -16.32 -4.27 3.00
N GLU A 129 -14.99 -4.37 2.94
CA GLU A 129 -14.23 -4.39 1.68
C GLU A 129 -14.07 -5.80 1.12
N LYS A 130 -14.20 -6.84 1.96
CA LYS A 130 -14.02 -8.24 1.54
C LYS A 130 -14.99 -8.67 0.46
N THR A 131 -16.23 -8.19 0.52
CA THR A 131 -17.26 -8.52 -0.49
C THR A 131 -16.88 -8.06 -1.88
N GLU A 132 -16.13 -6.97 -1.99
CA GLU A 132 -15.69 -6.40 -3.26
C GLU A 132 -14.29 -6.90 -3.67
N TRP A 133 -13.34 -6.89 -2.74
CA TRP A 133 -11.92 -7.02 -3.07
C TRP A 133 -11.29 -8.38 -2.74
N GLN A 134 -11.93 -9.23 -1.93
CA GLN A 134 -11.33 -10.51 -1.51
C GLN A 134 -11.05 -11.42 -2.70
N GLY A 135 -11.97 -11.48 -3.68
CA GLY A 135 -11.78 -12.28 -4.90
C GLY A 135 -10.56 -11.85 -5.71
N THR A 136 -10.32 -10.54 -5.82
CA THR A 136 -9.14 -9.97 -6.49
C THR A 136 -7.85 -10.33 -5.76
N VAL A 137 -7.83 -10.15 -4.43
CA VAL A 137 -6.68 -10.53 -3.59
C VAL A 137 -6.37 -12.02 -3.71
N ASP A 138 -7.39 -12.88 -3.61
CA ASP A 138 -7.25 -14.33 -3.72
C ASP A 138 -6.76 -14.75 -5.12
N CYS A 139 -7.24 -14.12 -6.17
CA CYS A 139 -6.79 -14.35 -7.54
C CYS A 139 -5.30 -14.02 -7.70
N ILE A 140 -4.86 -12.86 -7.21
CA ILE A 140 -3.46 -12.44 -7.29
C ILE A 140 -2.56 -13.34 -6.44
N MET A 141 -3.00 -13.75 -5.25
CA MET A 141 -2.22 -14.56 -4.32
C MET A 141 -2.27 -16.07 -4.62
N GLY A 142 -3.28 -16.55 -5.35
CA GLY A 142 -3.47 -17.96 -5.70
C GLY A 142 -2.25 -18.67 -6.32
N PRO A 143 -1.49 -18.04 -7.24
CA PRO A 143 -0.23 -18.59 -7.76
C PRO A 143 0.85 -18.81 -6.69
N LEU A 144 0.87 -18.01 -5.61
CA LEU A 144 1.81 -18.14 -4.49
C LEU A 144 1.38 -19.19 -3.46
N ALA A 145 0.06 -19.31 -3.21
CA ALA A 145 -0.50 -20.30 -2.28
C ALA A 145 -0.25 -21.75 -2.74
N LYS A 146 -0.31 -22.02 -4.06
CA LYS A 146 0.05 -23.33 -4.63
C LYS A 146 1.54 -23.67 -4.45
N ARG A 147 2.44 -22.68 -4.53
CA ARG A 147 3.90 -22.88 -4.39
C ARG A 147 4.33 -23.17 -2.95
N ARG A 148 3.73 -22.50 -1.95
CA ARG A 148 3.98 -22.80 -0.52
C ARG A 148 3.48 -24.18 -0.11
N ARG A 149 2.37 -24.66 -0.70
CA ARG A 149 1.84 -25.99 -0.43
C ARG A 149 2.76 -27.10 -0.97
N ILE A 150 3.42 -26.90 -2.12
CA ILE A 150 4.37 -27.88 -2.69
C ILE A 150 5.67 -27.96 -1.87
N THR A 151 6.18 -26.84 -1.37
CA THR A 151 7.43 -26.82 -0.56
C THR A 151 7.26 -27.39 0.84
N LEU A 152 6.07 -27.28 1.45
CA LEU A 152 5.80 -27.90 2.76
C LEU A 152 5.62 -29.42 2.64
N THR A 153 4.96 -29.90 1.58
CA THR A 153 4.73 -31.34 1.35
C THR A 153 6.03 -32.10 1.05
N GLN A 154 7.01 -31.50 0.36
CA GLN A 154 8.31 -32.15 0.13
C GLN A 154 9.20 -32.22 1.37
N ARG A 155 8.97 -31.37 2.40
CA ARG A 155 9.77 -31.35 3.62
C ARG A 155 9.32 -32.39 4.66
N THR A 156 8.07 -32.86 4.57
CA THR A 156 7.53 -33.96 5.39
C THR A 156 7.78 -35.34 4.81
N THR A 157 8.02 -35.48 3.50
CA THR A 157 8.30 -36.79 2.87
C THR A 157 9.78 -37.19 2.87
N LEU A 158 10.70 -36.33 3.33
CA LEU A 158 12.15 -36.60 3.38
C LEU A 158 12.67 -36.86 4.80
N ARG A 159 11.80 -36.99 5.81
CA ARG A 159 12.19 -37.35 7.18
C ARG A 159 11.87 -38.80 7.57
N ASP A 160 11.20 -39.55 6.69
CA ASP A 160 10.79 -40.94 6.92
C ASP A 160 11.37 -41.90 5.87
N VAL A 161 12.68 -41.79 5.59
CA VAL A 161 13.46 -42.80 4.86
C VAL A 161 14.84 -42.98 5.48
#